data_AF-A0A1F4V811-F1
#
_entry.id   AF-A0A1F4V811-F1
#
_cell.length_a   1.000
_cell.length_b   1.000
_cell.length_c   1.000
_cell.angle_alpha   90.00
_cell.angle_beta   90.00
_cell.angle_gamma   90.00
#
_symmetry.space_group_name_H-M   'P 1'
#
loop_
_entity.id
_entity.type
_entity.pdbx_description
1 polymer ?
#
loop_
_entity_poly.entity_id
_entity_poly.type
_entity_poly.pdbx_seq_one_letter_code
_entity_poly.pdbx_strand_id
1 'polypeptide(L)'
;MFEEKVNHIPQKDVDLYDKQFTELIDFYQSFLPSNFKLKFSRLSDRGSKEKIYSLMDEKITQLRNNWKYLDENIRKEKLFRAERNIQFKGNEKNRDEIILTSALSHDAFTSECWAEAAAPIWNELDDISLGHRYTTGWAIHVRSAPGSTVNFWSGTGVLFKNEDKYTPNILSPKQYKEIENKFNSEGVSFFSNNPILSQKLSFINVYYQ
;
A
#
# COMPACT_ATOMS: atom_id res chain seq x y z
N MET A 1 -6.36 -2.52 -10.18
CA MET A 1 -5.96 -2.91 -11.55
C MET A 1 -4.63 -3.64 -11.57
N PHE A 2 -3.48 -2.98 -11.34
CA PHE A 2 -2.20 -3.67 -11.09
C PHE A 2 -2.28 -4.56 -9.84
N GLU A 3 -2.95 -4.06 -8.81
CA GLU A 3 -3.22 -4.76 -7.54
C GLU A 3 -3.89 -6.13 -7.71
N GLU A 4 -4.65 -6.35 -8.78
CA GLU A 4 -5.29 -7.66 -9.02
C GLU A 4 -4.25 -8.68 -9.54
N LYS A 5 -3.40 -8.28 -10.50
CA LYS A 5 -2.33 -9.14 -11.02
C LYS A 5 -1.20 -9.34 -10.00
N VAL A 6 -0.91 -8.30 -9.21
CA VAL A 6 0.23 -8.27 -8.29
C VAL A 6 -0.14 -8.83 -6.92
N ASN A 7 -1.29 -8.45 -6.35
CA ASN A 7 -1.68 -8.78 -4.98
C ASN A 7 -2.98 -9.59 -4.88
N HIS A 8 -3.57 -10.00 -6.01
CA HIS A 8 -4.87 -10.71 -6.07
C HIS A 8 -6.03 -9.93 -5.42
N ILE A 9 -5.93 -8.60 -5.37
CA ILE A 9 -6.97 -7.76 -4.79
C ILE A 9 -8.08 -7.57 -5.85
N PRO A 10 -9.34 -7.91 -5.53
CA PRO A 10 -10.45 -7.73 -6.46
C PRO A 10 -10.60 -6.28 -6.93
N GLN A 11 -10.87 -6.08 -8.22
CA GLN A 11 -11.03 -4.73 -8.77
C GLN A 11 -12.09 -3.90 -8.03
N LYS A 12 -13.19 -4.52 -7.57
CA LYS A 12 -14.21 -3.85 -6.76
C LYS A 12 -13.67 -3.17 -5.49
N ASP A 13 -12.63 -3.74 -4.87
CA ASP A 13 -12.06 -3.24 -3.63
C ASP A 13 -11.11 -2.07 -3.94
N VAL A 14 -10.41 -2.13 -5.09
CA VAL A 14 -9.64 -1.01 -5.65
C VAL A 14 -10.56 0.16 -6.02
N ASP A 15 -11.68 -0.11 -6.68
CA ASP A 15 -12.65 0.93 -7.05
C ASP A 15 -13.26 1.60 -5.81
N LEU A 16 -13.57 0.81 -4.77
CA LEU A 16 -14.03 1.32 -3.48
C LEU A 16 -12.98 2.23 -2.83
N TYR A 17 -11.71 1.80 -2.83
CA TYR A 17 -10.60 2.61 -2.33
C TYR A 17 -10.49 3.94 -3.09
N ASP A 18 -10.50 3.89 -4.43
CA ASP A 18 -10.38 5.08 -5.27
C ASP A 18 -11.49 6.09 -4.96
N LYS A 19 -12.72 5.59 -4.81
CA LYS A 19 -13.88 6.41 -4.42
C LYS A 19 -13.67 7.06 -3.04
N GLN A 20 -13.36 6.27 -2.03
CA GLN A 20 -13.20 6.77 -0.65
C GLN A 20 -12.02 7.74 -0.52
N PHE A 21 -10.94 7.48 -1.25
CA PHE A 21 -9.78 8.37 -1.26
C PHE A 21 -10.10 9.69 -1.96
N THR A 22 -10.87 9.66 -3.05
CA THR A 22 -11.37 10.87 -3.71
C THR A 22 -12.24 11.70 -2.76
N GLU A 23 -13.17 11.07 -2.05
CA GLU A 23 -14.00 11.75 -1.03
C GLU A 23 -13.14 12.40 0.07
N LEU A 24 -12.04 11.77 0.47
CA LEU A 24 -11.10 12.32 1.44
C LEU A 24 -10.34 13.54 0.89
N ILE A 25 -9.88 13.46 -0.36
CA ILE A 25 -9.21 14.58 -1.03
C ILE A 25 -10.16 15.77 -1.17
N ASP A 26 -11.41 15.54 -1.57
CA ASP A 26 -12.44 16.58 -1.69
C ASP A 26 -12.73 17.23 -0.33
N PHE A 27 -12.78 16.43 0.75
CA PHE A 27 -12.90 16.94 2.10
C PHE A 27 -11.73 17.86 2.47
N TYR A 28 -10.48 17.43 2.25
CA TYR A 28 -9.29 18.24 2.57
C TYR A 28 -9.18 19.49 1.69
N GLN A 29 -9.58 19.43 0.42
CA GLN A 29 -9.56 20.56 -0.50
C GLN A 29 -10.32 21.77 0.05
N SER A 30 -11.39 21.55 0.83
CA SER A 30 -12.19 22.63 1.45
C SER A 30 -11.43 23.44 2.51
N PHE A 31 -10.34 22.91 3.05
CA PHE A 31 -9.50 23.57 4.05
C PHE A 31 -8.25 24.23 3.46
N LEU A 32 -8.02 24.09 2.14
CA LEU A 32 -6.85 24.62 1.47
C LEU A 32 -7.15 25.99 0.82
N PRO A 33 -6.12 26.86 0.68
CA PRO A 33 -6.27 28.13 -0.04
C PRO A 33 -6.80 27.94 -1.46
N SER A 34 -7.57 28.91 -1.97
CA SER A 34 -8.18 28.83 -3.30
C SER A 34 -7.18 28.77 -4.45
N ASN A 35 -5.92 29.18 -4.23
CA ASN A 35 -4.82 29.06 -5.17
C ASN A 35 -4.12 27.69 -5.12
N PHE A 36 -4.61 26.74 -4.32
CA PHE A 36 -4.06 25.39 -4.20
C PHE A 36 -5.10 24.33 -4.52
N LYS A 37 -4.77 23.40 -5.41
CA LYS A 37 -5.67 22.33 -5.85
C LYS A 37 -5.02 20.96 -5.68
N LEU A 38 -5.64 20.11 -4.86
CA LEU A 38 -5.34 18.69 -4.80
C LEU A 38 -6.09 17.96 -5.92
N LYS A 39 -5.41 17.01 -6.55
CA LYS A 39 -6.00 16.06 -7.49
C LYS A 39 -5.48 14.68 -7.17
N PHE A 40 -6.38 13.71 -7.17
CA PHE A 40 -6.03 12.31 -7.24
C PHE A 40 -6.22 11.85 -8.68
N SER A 41 -5.24 11.10 -9.18
CA SER A 41 -5.29 10.48 -10.50
C SER A 41 -4.63 9.12 -10.43
N ARG A 42 -5.24 8.13 -11.06
CA ARG A 42 -4.65 6.81 -11.24
C ARG A 42 -3.66 6.87 -12.40
N LEU A 43 -2.73 5.93 -12.41
CA LEU A 43 -1.78 5.79 -13.52
C LEU A 43 -2.49 5.55 -14.86
N SER A 44 -3.59 4.81 -14.84
CA SER A 44 -4.43 4.59 -16.02
C SER A 44 -5.13 5.85 -16.52
N ASP A 45 -5.22 6.90 -15.70
CA ASP A 45 -5.79 8.19 -16.11
C ASP A 45 -4.75 9.07 -16.84
N ARG A 46 -3.46 8.69 -16.79
CA ARG A 46 -2.33 9.46 -17.34
C ARG A 46 -1.72 8.84 -18.60
N GLY A 47 -2.15 7.65 -19.01
CA GLY A 47 -1.66 7.02 -20.23
C GLY A 47 -2.43 5.76 -20.63
N SER A 48 -2.02 5.14 -21.74
CA SER A 48 -2.67 3.92 -22.21
C SER A 48 -2.37 2.76 -21.27
N LYS A 49 -3.41 2.36 -20.54
CA LYS A 49 -3.48 1.14 -19.74
C LYS A 49 -3.07 -0.08 -20.56
N GLU A 50 -3.51 -0.16 -21.80
CA GLU A 50 -3.27 -1.27 -22.72
C GLU A 50 -1.78 -1.42 -23.02
N LYS A 51 -1.09 -0.29 -23.27
CA LYS A 51 0.35 -0.28 -23.50
C LYS A 51 1.13 -0.77 -22.30
N ILE A 52 0.80 -0.30 -21.09
CA ILE A 52 1.47 -0.76 -19.87
C ILE A 52 1.21 -2.26 -19.64
N TYR A 53 0.00 -2.73 -19.92
CA TYR A 53 -0.32 -4.14 -19.81
C TYR A 53 0.42 -5.04 -20.78
N SER A 54 0.57 -4.63 -22.04
CA SER A 54 1.38 -5.38 -23.00
C SER A 54 2.80 -5.56 -22.50
N LEU A 55 3.44 -4.47 -22.06
CA LEU A 55 4.81 -4.51 -21.54
C LEU A 55 4.94 -5.42 -20.31
N MET A 56 3.97 -5.33 -19.39
CA MET A 56 3.95 -6.21 -18.22
C MET A 56 3.74 -7.69 -18.58
N ASP A 57 2.83 -8.01 -19.49
CA ASP A 57 2.53 -9.39 -19.87
C ASP A 57 3.70 -10.03 -20.66
N GLU A 58 4.36 -9.24 -21.50
CA GLU A 58 5.62 -9.63 -22.15
C GLU A 58 6.71 -9.93 -21.11
N LYS A 59 6.86 -9.05 -20.12
CA LYS A 59 7.85 -9.22 -19.05
C LYS A 59 7.55 -10.43 -18.15
N ILE A 60 6.30 -10.62 -17.75
CA ILE A 60 5.87 -11.79 -16.98
C ILE A 60 6.18 -13.07 -17.75
N THR A 61 5.91 -13.10 -19.05
CA THR A 61 6.24 -14.24 -19.92
C THR A 61 7.75 -14.53 -19.93
N GLN A 62 8.57 -13.50 -20.10
CA GLN A 62 10.03 -13.61 -20.04
C GLN A 62 10.51 -14.14 -18.69
N LEU A 63 10.01 -13.56 -17.58
CA LEU A 63 10.37 -13.97 -16.22
C LEU A 63 9.95 -15.41 -15.93
N ARG A 64 8.77 -15.83 -16.40
CA ARG A 64 8.29 -17.21 -16.25
C ARG A 64 9.19 -18.21 -16.96
N ASN A 65 9.61 -17.91 -18.19
CA ASN A 65 10.54 -18.76 -18.94
C ASN A 65 11.91 -18.88 -18.25
N ASN A 66 12.34 -17.81 -17.57
CA ASN A 66 13.60 -17.76 -16.86
C ASN A 66 13.52 -18.28 -15.41
N TRP A 67 12.32 -18.51 -14.88
CA TRP A 67 12.10 -18.84 -13.48
C TRP A 67 12.92 -20.05 -13.02
N LYS A 68 12.95 -21.12 -13.83
CA LYS A 68 13.69 -22.35 -13.52
C LYS A 68 15.21 -22.17 -13.42
N TYR A 69 15.75 -21.10 -13.99
CA TYR A 69 17.19 -20.80 -13.97
C TYR A 69 17.59 -19.92 -12.79
N LEU A 70 16.63 -19.41 -12.02
CA LEU A 70 16.91 -18.65 -10.80
C LEU A 70 17.39 -19.57 -9.69
N ASP A 71 18.32 -19.04 -8.89
CA ASP A 71 18.73 -19.68 -7.64
C ASP A 71 17.52 -20.03 -6.76
N GLU A 72 17.60 -21.16 -6.07
CA GLU A 72 16.49 -21.67 -5.27
C GLU A 72 16.12 -20.73 -4.12
N ASN A 73 17.11 -20.12 -3.46
CA ASN A 73 16.85 -19.19 -2.35
C ASN A 73 16.18 -17.92 -2.87
N ILE A 74 16.58 -17.43 -4.05
CA ILE A 74 15.94 -16.28 -4.70
C ILE A 74 14.47 -16.60 -5.02
N ARG A 75 14.18 -17.79 -5.59
CA ARG A 75 12.80 -18.21 -5.86
C ARG A 75 11.96 -18.29 -4.58
N LYS A 76 12.50 -18.91 -3.53
CA LYS A 76 11.83 -19.02 -2.21
C LYS A 76 11.52 -17.64 -1.63
N GLU A 77 12.47 -16.71 -1.66
CA GLU A 77 12.27 -15.36 -1.15
C GLU A 77 11.17 -14.63 -1.94
N LYS A 78 11.18 -14.71 -3.28
CA LYS A 78 10.16 -14.08 -4.13
C LYS A 78 8.77 -14.63 -3.87
N LEU A 79 8.62 -15.95 -3.79
CA LEU A 79 7.34 -16.59 -3.46
C LEU A 79 6.85 -16.20 -2.06
N PHE A 80 7.74 -16.18 -1.07
CA PHE A 80 7.41 -15.77 0.29
C PHE A 80 6.91 -14.31 0.36
N ARG A 81 7.56 -13.39 -0.37
CA ARG A 81 7.13 -11.99 -0.46
C ARG A 81 5.75 -11.87 -1.12
N ALA A 82 5.53 -12.57 -2.22
CA ALA A 82 4.26 -12.59 -2.93
C ALA A 82 3.12 -13.14 -2.06
N GLU A 83 3.34 -14.28 -1.40
CA GLU A 83 2.35 -14.92 -0.54
C GLU A 83 1.85 -13.98 0.58
N ARG A 84 2.75 -13.17 1.16
CA ARG A 84 2.40 -12.20 2.19
C ARG A 84 1.53 -11.05 1.70
N ASN A 85 1.56 -10.73 0.41
CA ASN A 85 0.82 -9.62 -0.18
C ASN A 85 -0.50 -10.07 -0.81
N ILE A 86 -0.63 -11.36 -1.15
CA ILE A 86 -1.83 -11.90 -1.77
C ILE A 86 -3.02 -11.91 -0.80
N GLN A 87 -4.14 -11.36 -1.26
CA GLN A 87 -5.41 -11.50 -0.58
C GLN A 87 -6.13 -12.79 -1.01
N PHE A 88 -5.94 -13.88 -0.25
CA PHE A 88 -6.70 -15.11 -0.47
C PHE A 88 -8.12 -15.02 0.11
N LYS A 89 -9.08 -15.60 -0.62
CA LYS A 89 -10.47 -15.83 -0.18
C LYS A 89 -10.63 -17.17 0.53
N GLY A 90 -9.62 -18.04 0.46
CA GLY A 90 -9.53 -19.29 1.22
C GLY A 90 -10.04 -20.53 0.50
N ASN A 91 -10.62 -20.38 -0.69
CA ASN A 91 -11.16 -21.47 -1.51
C ASN A 91 -10.44 -21.68 -2.85
N GLU A 92 -9.29 -21.02 -3.04
CA GLU A 92 -8.52 -21.11 -4.27
C GLU A 92 -7.90 -22.50 -4.44
N LYS A 93 -8.21 -23.17 -5.57
CA LYS A 93 -7.65 -24.49 -5.89
C LYS A 93 -6.19 -24.43 -6.37
N ASN A 94 -5.76 -23.28 -6.90
CA ASN A 94 -4.46 -23.12 -7.57
C ASN A 94 -3.57 -22.11 -6.82
N ARG A 95 -3.46 -22.26 -5.48
CA ARG A 95 -2.72 -21.29 -4.64
C ARG A 95 -1.29 -21.07 -5.13
N ASP A 96 -0.55 -22.13 -5.42
CA ASP A 96 0.86 -22.03 -5.83
C ASP A 96 1.03 -21.25 -7.14
N GLU A 97 0.13 -21.45 -8.10
CA GLU A 97 0.14 -20.72 -9.36
C GLU A 97 -0.23 -19.24 -9.19
N ILE A 98 -1.15 -18.94 -8.27
CA ILE A 98 -1.49 -17.56 -7.89
C ILE A 98 -0.28 -16.88 -7.27
N ILE A 99 0.43 -17.56 -6.35
CA ILE A 99 1.64 -17.05 -5.72
C ILE A 99 2.75 -16.82 -6.74
N LEU A 100 2.97 -17.78 -7.65
CA LEU A 100 3.95 -17.63 -8.71
C LEU A 100 3.60 -16.45 -9.63
N THR A 101 2.35 -16.35 -10.06
CA THR A 101 1.90 -15.25 -10.93
C THR A 101 2.05 -13.88 -10.25
N SER A 102 1.74 -13.79 -8.96
CA SER A 102 1.97 -12.59 -8.15
C SER A 102 3.46 -12.23 -8.06
N ALA A 103 4.33 -13.21 -7.79
CA ALA A 103 5.77 -12.99 -7.71
C ALA A 103 6.35 -12.46 -9.03
N LEU A 104 5.95 -13.05 -10.15
CA LEU A 104 6.36 -12.60 -11.49
C LEU A 104 5.79 -11.23 -11.82
N SER A 105 4.54 -10.95 -11.44
CA SER A 105 3.90 -9.65 -11.64
C SER A 105 4.57 -8.53 -10.84
N HIS A 106 5.04 -8.81 -9.61
CA HIS A 106 5.82 -7.87 -8.81
C HIS A 106 7.14 -7.48 -9.49
N ASP A 107 7.88 -8.48 -9.98
CA ASP A 107 9.13 -8.26 -10.70
C ASP A 107 8.91 -7.52 -12.03
N ALA A 108 7.86 -7.88 -12.77
CA ALA A 108 7.49 -7.19 -14.00
C ALA A 108 7.11 -5.74 -13.73
N PHE A 109 6.29 -5.50 -12.71
CA PHE A 109 5.92 -4.16 -12.28
C PHE A 109 7.15 -3.32 -11.95
N THR A 110 8.05 -3.83 -11.10
CA THR A 110 9.28 -3.10 -10.70
C THR A 110 10.28 -2.90 -11.82
N SER A 111 10.24 -3.71 -12.89
CA SER A 111 11.06 -3.51 -14.08
C SER A 111 10.44 -2.44 -15.00
N GLU A 112 9.15 -2.58 -15.32
CA GLU A 112 8.51 -1.83 -16.39
C GLU A 112 7.95 -0.48 -15.93
N CYS A 113 7.67 -0.27 -14.64
CA CYS A 113 7.24 1.04 -14.13
C CYS A 113 8.33 2.13 -14.24
N TRP A 114 9.59 1.72 -14.41
CA TRP A 114 10.73 2.62 -14.64
C TRP A 114 11.21 2.61 -16.09
N ALA A 115 10.54 1.86 -16.98
CA ALA A 115 10.90 1.87 -18.39
C ALA A 115 10.61 3.24 -19.01
N GLU A 116 11.40 3.65 -20.00
CA GLU A 116 11.23 4.92 -20.71
C GLU A 116 9.82 5.08 -21.30
N ALA A 117 9.23 3.97 -21.77
CA ALA A 117 7.86 3.93 -22.28
C ALA A 117 6.78 4.22 -21.22
N ALA A 118 7.12 4.06 -19.94
CA ALA A 118 6.26 4.29 -18.80
C ALA A 118 6.56 5.65 -18.14
N ALA A 119 7.78 6.18 -18.24
CA ALA A 119 8.18 7.44 -17.60
C ALA A 119 7.19 8.62 -17.74
N PRO A 120 6.55 8.88 -18.90
CA PRO A 120 5.55 9.95 -19.04
C PRO A 120 4.26 9.74 -18.23
N ILE A 121 3.99 8.51 -17.80
CA ILE A 121 2.81 8.12 -17.02
C ILE A 121 3.12 8.16 -15.51
N TRP A 122 4.38 7.90 -15.16
CA TRP A 122 4.83 7.68 -13.78
C TRP A 122 5.51 8.89 -13.13
N ASN A 123 6.06 9.83 -13.92
CA ASN A 123 6.81 10.98 -13.42
C ASN A 123 6.43 12.27 -14.18
N GLU A 124 5.50 13.06 -13.64
CA GLU A 124 5.35 14.48 -14.01
C GLU A 124 6.24 15.39 -13.12
N LEU A 125 6.59 16.58 -13.61
CA LEU A 125 7.55 17.51 -12.98
C LEU A 125 7.19 17.90 -11.53
N ASP A 126 5.90 17.81 -11.17
CA ASP A 126 5.37 18.18 -9.85
C ASP A 126 4.76 16.99 -9.09
N ASP A 127 4.98 15.76 -9.56
CA ASP A 127 4.48 14.58 -8.85
C ASP A 127 5.25 14.35 -7.55
N ILE A 128 4.51 14.19 -6.46
CA ILE A 128 5.03 13.64 -5.21
C ILE A 128 4.72 12.14 -5.22
N SER A 129 5.72 11.32 -5.55
CA SER A 129 5.58 9.87 -5.47
C SER A 129 5.42 9.42 -4.02
N LEU A 130 4.38 8.64 -3.75
CA LEU A 130 4.12 8.03 -2.45
C LEU A 130 4.53 6.55 -2.51
N GLY A 131 5.58 6.19 -1.77
CA GLY A 131 6.19 4.84 -1.83
C GLY A 131 6.10 4.08 -0.51
N HIS A 132 6.12 2.75 -0.56
CA HIS A 132 5.97 1.88 0.62
C HIS A 132 7.31 1.25 1.00
N ARG A 133 8.09 1.94 1.84
CA ARG A 133 9.40 1.55 2.43
C ARG A 133 10.52 1.11 1.46
N TYR A 134 11.76 1.44 1.85
CA TYR A 134 13.03 1.10 1.17
C TYR A 134 13.19 1.63 -0.26
N THR A 135 12.90 2.91 -0.43
CA THR A 135 13.36 3.64 -1.59
C THR A 135 14.27 4.77 -1.10
N THR A 136 15.56 4.66 -1.41
CA THR A 136 16.48 5.77 -1.20
C THR A 136 16.13 6.87 -2.19
N GLY A 137 15.39 7.88 -1.72
CA GLY A 137 15.38 9.22 -2.30
C GLY A 137 14.33 9.57 -3.36
N TRP A 138 13.48 8.63 -3.83
CA TRP A 138 12.55 8.93 -4.92
C TRP A 138 11.07 9.09 -4.53
N ALA A 139 10.70 8.77 -3.29
CA ALA A 139 9.32 8.91 -2.82
C ALA A 139 9.23 9.42 -1.38
N ILE A 140 8.13 10.09 -1.04
CA ILE A 140 7.71 10.24 0.35
C ILE A 140 7.22 8.87 0.82
N HIS A 141 7.79 8.38 1.91
CA HIS A 141 7.41 7.08 2.45
C HIS A 141 6.05 7.24 3.13
N VAL A 142 5.01 6.83 2.43
CA VAL A 142 3.68 6.70 3.03
C VAL A 142 3.63 5.32 3.66
N ARG A 143 2.96 5.19 4.81
CA ARG A 143 2.85 3.94 5.59
C ARG A 143 4.05 3.60 6.48
N SER A 144 4.98 4.52 6.73
CA SER A 144 5.96 4.39 7.83
C SER A 144 5.63 5.37 8.94
N ALA A 145 5.40 4.84 10.14
CA ALA A 145 5.54 5.64 11.35
C ALA A 145 6.99 5.52 11.83
N PRO A 146 7.55 6.49 12.59
CA PRO A 146 8.92 6.40 13.09
C PRO A 146 9.22 5.09 13.83
N GLY A 147 8.21 4.48 14.47
CA GLY A 147 8.33 3.19 15.14
C GLY A 147 8.05 1.95 14.27
N SER A 148 7.64 2.11 13.01
CA SER A 148 7.11 0.99 12.20
C SER A 148 7.62 0.89 10.78
N THR A 149 7.64 -0.36 10.34
CA THR A 149 7.95 -0.81 8.99
C THR A 149 6.77 -1.49 8.32
N VAL A 150 5.66 -1.64 9.03
CA VAL A 150 4.48 -2.38 8.61
C VAL A 150 3.57 -1.45 7.83
N ASN A 151 3.01 -1.94 6.72
CA ASN A 151 2.08 -1.17 5.91
C ASN A 151 0.80 -0.85 6.70
N PHE A 152 0.42 0.43 6.78
CA PHE A 152 -0.78 0.94 7.44
C PHE A 152 -2.08 0.20 7.06
N TRP A 153 -2.22 -0.23 5.80
CA TRP A 153 -3.42 -0.91 5.29
C TRP A 153 -3.50 -2.40 5.65
N SER A 154 -2.39 -2.97 6.08
CA SER A 154 -2.30 -4.37 6.55
C SER A 154 -2.14 -4.47 8.06
N GLY A 155 -2.09 -3.34 8.77
CA GLY A 155 -1.75 -3.27 10.18
C GLY A 155 -2.64 -2.33 10.96
N THR A 156 -2.48 -2.33 12.28
CA THR A 156 -3.24 -1.47 13.18
C THR A 156 -2.36 -0.31 13.65
N GLY A 157 -2.82 0.92 13.44
CA GLY A 157 -2.15 2.12 13.95
C GLY A 157 -2.29 2.20 15.47
N VAL A 158 -1.18 2.47 16.15
CA VAL A 158 -1.11 2.57 17.62
C VAL A 158 -0.09 3.63 18.02
N LEU A 159 -0.23 4.19 19.23
CA LEU A 159 0.79 5.07 19.81
C LEU A 159 1.59 4.31 20.87
N PHE A 160 2.91 4.32 20.77
CA PHE A 160 3.78 3.82 21.83
C PHE A 160 4.14 4.99 22.73
N LYS A 161 3.71 4.93 23.99
CA LYS A 161 4.10 5.90 25.01
C LYS A 161 5.29 5.38 25.77
N ASN A 162 6.37 6.15 25.76
CA ASN A 162 7.53 5.96 26.62
C ASN A 162 7.79 7.30 27.32
N GLU A 163 7.72 7.31 28.65
CA GLU A 163 7.71 8.52 29.47
C GLU A 163 6.66 9.53 28.96
N ASP A 164 7.09 10.74 28.58
CA ASP A 164 6.24 11.81 28.05
C ASP A 164 6.21 11.87 26.51
N LYS A 165 6.78 10.86 25.82
CA LYS A 165 6.86 10.84 24.36
C LYS A 165 5.95 9.79 23.76
N TYR A 166 5.10 10.23 22.83
CA TYR A 166 4.32 9.35 21.96
C TYR A 166 5.06 9.12 20.65
N THR A 167 5.29 7.86 20.30
CA THR A 167 5.86 7.44 19.01
C THR A 167 4.78 6.70 18.22
N PRO A 168 4.34 7.21 17.06
CA PRO A 168 3.38 6.48 16.26
C PRO A 168 4.02 5.19 15.72
N ASN A 169 3.23 4.13 15.72
CA ASN A 169 3.61 2.80 15.27
C ASN A 169 2.45 2.16 14.51
N ILE A 170 2.76 1.13 13.73
CA ILE A 170 1.82 0.32 12.96
C ILE A 170 2.21 -1.12 13.22
N LEU A 171 1.28 -1.93 13.72
CA LEU A 171 1.54 -3.32 14.04
C LEU A 171 0.93 -4.22 12.98
N SER A 172 1.65 -5.26 12.56
CA SER A 172 1.05 -6.33 11.76
C SER A 172 -0.03 -7.05 12.57
N PRO A 173 -0.94 -7.82 11.95
CA PRO A 173 -2.02 -8.50 12.67
C PRO A 173 -1.49 -9.45 13.75
N LYS A 174 -0.33 -10.08 13.51
CA LYS A 174 0.35 -10.92 14.50
C LYS A 174 0.88 -10.10 15.67
N GLN A 175 1.63 -9.03 15.41
CA GLN A 175 2.17 -8.16 16.44
C GLN A 175 1.08 -7.51 17.29
N TYR A 176 -0.04 -7.11 16.66
CA TYR A 176 -1.18 -6.55 17.36
C TYR A 176 -1.77 -7.56 18.34
N LYS A 177 -2.10 -8.78 17.88
CA LYS A 177 -2.66 -9.85 18.73
C LYS A 177 -1.76 -10.21 19.90
N GLU A 178 -0.44 -10.19 19.71
CA GLU A 178 0.52 -10.51 20.78
C GLU A 178 0.48 -9.51 21.94
N ILE A 179 0.07 -8.26 21.69
CA ILE A 179 0.09 -7.20 22.69
C ILE A 179 -1.27 -6.53 22.91
N GLU A 180 -2.35 -7.04 22.30
CA GLU A 180 -3.65 -6.37 22.30
C GLU A 180 -4.23 -6.15 23.71
N ASN A 181 -3.97 -7.11 24.60
CA ASN A 181 -4.40 -7.06 26.00
C ASN A 181 -3.64 -6.03 26.85
N LYS A 182 -2.66 -5.35 26.28
CA LYS A 182 -1.82 -4.35 26.95
C LYS A 182 -2.08 -2.92 26.45
N PHE A 183 -2.99 -2.73 25.49
CA PHE A 183 -3.38 -1.40 25.06
C PHE A 183 -4.31 -0.75 26.08
N ASN A 184 -4.12 0.55 26.28
CA ASN A 184 -5.13 1.42 26.87
C ASN A 184 -5.75 2.27 25.76
N SER A 185 -7.03 2.60 25.93
CA SER A 185 -7.74 3.49 25.01
C SER A 185 -7.70 4.91 25.57
N GLU A 186 -7.12 5.85 24.83
CA GLU A 186 -7.09 7.27 25.21
C GLU A 186 -8.08 8.06 24.35
N GLY A 187 -8.91 8.86 25.03
CA GLY A 187 -9.81 9.80 24.40
C GLY A 187 -9.04 10.98 23.80
N VAL A 188 -9.28 11.29 22.53
CA VAL A 188 -8.63 12.38 21.79
C VAL A 188 -9.66 13.34 21.20
N SER A 189 -9.34 14.63 21.20
CA SER A 189 -10.24 15.70 20.76
C SER A 189 -9.99 16.17 19.32
N PHE A 190 -9.21 15.44 18.52
CA PHE A 190 -8.83 15.85 17.16
C PHE A 190 -10.03 16.21 16.27
N PHE A 191 -11.17 15.55 16.48
CA PHE A 191 -12.38 15.76 15.70
C PHE A 191 -13.49 16.44 16.49
N SER A 192 -13.16 17.23 17.53
CA SER A 192 -14.15 17.87 18.41
C SER A 192 -15.22 18.68 17.67
N ASN A 193 -14.87 19.23 16.50
CA ASN A 193 -15.75 20.04 15.67
C ASN A 193 -16.51 19.23 14.60
N ASN A 194 -16.30 17.92 14.50
CA ASN A 194 -17.00 17.02 13.59
C ASN A 194 -17.64 15.86 14.37
N PRO A 195 -18.96 15.92 14.66
CA PRO A 195 -19.63 14.95 15.52
C PRO A 195 -19.53 13.50 15.02
N ILE A 196 -19.55 13.30 13.71
CA ILE A 196 -19.51 11.97 13.08
C ILE A 196 -18.12 11.35 13.23
N LEU A 197 -17.08 12.12 12.94
CA LEU A 197 -15.69 11.66 13.10
C LEU A 197 -15.32 11.53 14.56
N SER A 198 -15.77 12.45 15.41
CA SER A 198 -15.63 12.36 16.87
C SER A 198 -16.18 11.03 17.37
N GLN A 199 -17.41 10.67 17.03
CA GLN A 199 -17.99 9.40 17.50
C GLN A 199 -17.18 8.17 17.04
N LYS A 200 -16.60 8.20 15.83
CA LYS A 200 -15.89 7.06 15.24
C LYS A 200 -14.42 6.97 15.61
N LEU A 201 -13.77 8.11 15.88
CA LEU A 201 -12.31 8.25 15.95
C LEU A 201 -11.84 9.00 17.21
N SER A 202 -12.71 9.21 18.20
CA SER A 202 -12.35 9.84 19.49
C SER A 202 -11.41 9.01 20.34
N PHE A 203 -11.07 7.79 19.94
CA PHE A 203 -10.25 6.90 20.75
C PHE A 203 -9.07 6.37 19.95
N ILE A 204 -7.89 6.43 20.55
CA ILE A 204 -6.66 5.86 19.98
C ILE A 204 -6.13 4.80 20.94
N ASN A 205 -5.70 3.66 20.38
CA ASN A 205 -5.01 2.62 21.13
C ASN A 205 -3.59 3.06 21.45
N VAL A 206 -3.27 3.12 22.74
CA VAL A 206 -1.95 3.49 23.27
C VAL A 206 -1.33 2.30 24.00
N TYR A 207 -0.13 1.92 23.58
CA TYR A 207 0.69 0.94 24.25
C TYR A 207 1.68 1.65 25.16
N TYR A 208 1.68 1.28 26.44
CA TYR A 208 2.59 1.82 27.44
C TYR A 208 3.76 0.84 27.56
N GLN A 209 4.96 1.31 27.21
CA GLN A 209 6.20 0.54 27.39
C GLN A 209 6.76 0.70 28.80
#